data_AF-A0A930N2M2-F1
#
_entry.id   AF-A0A930N2M2-F1
#
_cell.length_a   1.000
_cell.length_b   1.000
_cell.length_c   1.000
_cell.angle_alpha   90.00
_cell.angle_beta   90.00
_cell.angle_gamma   90.00
#
_symmetry.space_group_name_H-M   'P 1'
#
loop_
_entity.id
_entity.type
_entity.pdbx_description
1 polymer ?
#
loop_
_entity_poly.entity_id
_entity_poly.type
_entity_poly.pdbx_seq_one_letter_code
_entity_poly.pdbx_strand_id
1 'polypeptide(L)'
;GSGRTKLEKEEQFEKGLEVLRKLDIKAVVIIGGDDSNTNACVLAEYYAAKQYGVQVIGCPKTIDGDLKNDQIETSFGFDTATKTYSELIGNIERDCNSARKYWHFIKLMGRSASHIALECALQTQPNICLVSEEIESKDQTLNDIVEYIAGVVAYRAEQGNNFGVVLIPEGLIEFIPAIGRLIQELNDLLAAHGADYLNLDKDAQRKYILEHLSAENKATFETLPEGVARQLSLDRD
;
A
#
# COMPACT_ATOMS: atom_id res chain seq x y z
N GLY A 1 6.93 4.43 -21.13
CA GLY A 1 6.58 3.64 -19.94
C GLY A 1 7.27 4.24 -18.73
N SER A 2 6.82 3.89 -17.52
CA SER A 2 7.44 4.26 -16.24
C SER A 2 8.15 3.06 -15.61
N GLY A 3 8.98 3.28 -14.58
CA GLY A 3 9.67 2.23 -13.82
C GLY A 3 9.91 2.63 -12.37
N ARG A 4 10.46 1.71 -11.56
CA ARG A 4 10.73 1.88 -10.11
C ARG A 4 12.21 1.75 -9.74
N THR A 5 13.12 1.93 -10.69
CA THR A 5 14.56 1.78 -10.45
C THR A 5 15.07 2.78 -9.43
N LYS A 6 15.65 2.28 -8.32
CA LYS A 6 16.31 3.11 -7.30
C LYS A 6 17.74 3.48 -7.71
N LEU A 7 18.17 4.69 -7.35
CA LEU A 7 19.53 5.17 -7.55
C LEU A 7 20.25 5.20 -6.19
N GLU A 8 21.18 4.26 -6.00
CA GLU A 8 21.85 4.01 -4.72
C GLU A 8 23.37 4.05 -4.82
N LYS A 9 23.93 3.79 -6.01
CA LYS A 9 25.37 3.67 -6.25
C LYS A 9 25.89 4.84 -7.07
N GLU A 10 27.10 5.31 -6.76
CA GLU A 10 27.76 6.41 -7.50
C GLU A 10 27.84 6.15 -9.01
N GLU A 11 28.12 4.91 -9.42
CA GLU A 11 28.15 4.50 -10.82
C GLU A 11 26.83 4.81 -11.55
N GLN A 12 25.69 4.67 -10.88
CA GLN A 12 24.37 4.97 -11.45
C GLN A 12 24.20 6.48 -11.69
N PHE A 13 24.67 7.32 -10.76
CA PHE A 13 24.63 8.78 -10.90
C PHE A 13 25.53 9.28 -12.03
N GLU A 14 26.76 8.75 -12.12
CA GLU A 14 27.72 9.08 -13.18
C GLU A 14 27.22 8.63 -14.55
N LYS A 15 26.60 7.44 -14.64
CA LYS A 15 25.98 7.00 -15.89
C LYS A 15 24.85 7.93 -16.32
N GLY A 16 24.03 8.41 -15.38
CA GLY A 16 23.02 9.44 -15.64
C GLY A 16 23.63 10.70 -16.24
N LEU A 17 24.75 11.18 -15.68
CA LEU A 17 25.42 12.39 -16.15
C LEU A 17 26.00 12.23 -17.56
N GLU A 18 26.61 11.07 -17.86
CA GLU A 18 27.12 10.76 -19.20
C GLU A 18 26.01 10.90 -20.25
N VAL A 19 24.83 10.35 -19.96
CA VAL A 19 23.65 10.45 -20.83
C VAL A 19 23.19 11.91 -20.97
N LEU A 20 23.07 12.64 -19.87
CA LEU A 20 22.63 14.04 -19.88
C LEU A 20 23.58 14.93 -20.70
N ARG A 21 24.90 14.74 -20.56
CA ARG A 21 25.92 15.47 -21.34
C ARG A 21 25.86 15.13 -22.81
N LYS A 22 25.71 13.83 -23.15
CA LYS A 22 25.58 13.39 -24.54
C LYS A 22 24.37 14.00 -25.24
N LEU A 23 23.30 14.27 -24.49
CA LEU A 23 22.05 14.86 -24.98
C LEU A 23 22.00 16.40 -24.83
N ASP A 24 23.06 17.02 -24.33
CA ASP A 24 23.13 18.45 -23.98
C ASP A 24 22.00 18.96 -23.08
N ILE A 25 21.59 18.13 -22.11
CA ILE A 25 20.53 18.45 -21.16
C ILE A 25 21.10 19.20 -19.95
N LYS A 26 20.49 20.34 -19.61
CA LYS A 26 20.88 21.17 -18.46
C LYS A 26 19.98 20.99 -17.23
N ALA A 27 18.81 20.37 -17.40
CA ALA A 27 17.89 20.11 -16.31
C ALA A 27 17.12 18.81 -16.54
N VAL A 28 16.88 18.06 -15.47
CA VAL A 28 16.03 16.86 -15.46
C VAL A 28 14.85 17.07 -14.52
N VAL A 29 13.66 16.72 -15.00
CA VAL A 29 12.43 16.75 -14.20
C VAL A 29 12.02 15.31 -13.90
N ILE A 30 11.96 14.97 -12.62
CA ILE A 30 11.57 13.64 -12.13
C ILE A 30 10.15 13.73 -11.59
N ILE A 31 9.24 13.01 -12.24
CA ILE A 31 7.82 13.00 -11.93
C ILE A 31 7.48 11.68 -11.25
N GLY A 32 7.16 11.70 -9.96
CA GLY A 32 6.90 10.46 -9.23
C GLY A 32 6.44 10.66 -7.79
N GLY A 33 6.33 9.55 -7.06
CA GLY A 33 5.95 9.55 -5.65
C GLY A 33 7.13 9.88 -4.73
N ASP A 34 7.00 9.49 -3.47
CA ASP A 34 8.02 9.51 -2.43
C ASP A 34 9.35 8.86 -2.89
N ASP A 35 9.31 7.63 -3.43
CA ASP A 35 10.51 6.92 -3.90
C ASP A 35 11.25 7.70 -5.01
N SER A 36 10.49 8.25 -5.96
CA SER A 36 11.06 8.98 -7.10
C SER A 36 11.59 10.35 -6.69
N ASN A 37 10.91 11.04 -5.79
CA ASN A 37 11.40 12.32 -5.26
C ASN A 37 12.58 12.11 -4.30
N THR A 38 12.70 10.94 -3.67
CA THR A 38 13.92 10.54 -2.95
C THR A 38 15.10 10.43 -3.91
N ASN A 39 14.94 9.70 -5.03
CA ASN A 39 15.96 9.66 -6.09
C ASN A 39 16.30 11.08 -6.59
N ALA A 40 15.29 11.93 -6.80
CA ALA A 40 15.50 13.30 -7.27
C ALA A 40 16.34 14.13 -6.28
N CYS A 41 16.05 14.03 -4.98
CA CYS A 41 16.78 14.70 -3.92
C CYS A 41 18.25 14.26 -3.88
N VAL A 42 18.50 12.95 -3.86
CA VAL A 42 19.86 12.39 -3.80
C VAL A 42 20.66 12.76 -5.05
N LEU A 43 20.03 12.69 -6.23
CA LEU A 43 20.67 13.08 -7.49
C LEU A 43 21.02 14.57 -7.54
N ALA A 44 20.12 15.43 -7.06
CA ALA A 44 20.33 16.88 -7.00
C ALA A 44 21.54 17.21 -6.11
N GLU A 45 21.58 16.63 -4.91
CA GLU A 45 22.66 16.79 -3.95
C GLU A 45 24.00 16.36 -4.55
N TYR A 46 24.04 15.18 -5.18
CA TYR A 46 25.24 14.63 -5.80
C TYR A 46 25.76 15.54 -6.94
N TYR A 47 24.89 15.99 -7.84
CA TYR A 47 25.28 16.87 -8.95
C TYR A 47 25.69 18.27 -8.50
N ALA A 48 25.07 18.80 -7.44
CA ALA A 48 25.45 20.07 -6.84
C ALA A 48 26.85 19.98 -6.19
N ALA A 49 27.10 18.93 -5.40
CA ALA A 49 28.39 18.70 -4.74
C ALA A 49 29.55 18.58 -5.74
N LYS A 50 29.31 17.97 -6.90
CA LYS A 50 30.31 17.83 -7.98
C LYS A 50 30.37 19.03 -8.93
N GLN A 51 29.53 20.04 -8.73
CA GLN A 51 29.44 21.25 -9.57
C GLN A 51 29.20 20.93 -11.06
N TYR A 52 28.39 19.92 -11.36
CA TYR A 52 28.14 19.48 -12.73
C TYR A 52 27.25 20.41 -13.55
N GLY A 53 26.60 21.39 -12.90
CA GLY A 53 25.78 22.40 -13.59
C GLY A 53 24.47 21.86 -14.18
N VAL A 54 24.00 20.71 -13.68
CA VAL A 54 22.70 20.13 -14.05
C VAL A 54 21.70 20.37 -12.93
N GLN A 55 20.51 20.89 -13.27
CA GLN A 55 19.41 21.06 -12.32
C GLN A 55 18.56 19.79 -12.24
N VAL A 56 18.08 19.45 -11.04
CA VAL A 56 17.14 18.35 -10.83
C VAL A 56 15.90 18.91 -10.16
N ILE A 57 14.72 18.65 -10.74
CA ILE A 57 13.43 19.17 -10.27
C ILE A 57 12.49 17.99 -10.01
N GLY A 58 11.87 17.94 -8.83
CA GLY A 58 10.86 16.95 -8.47
C GLY A 58 9.44 17.44 -8.78
N CYS A 59 8.53 16.52 -9.14
CA CYS A 59 7.10 16.79 -9.24
C CYS A 59 6.30 15.78 -8.40
N PRO A 60 5.36 16.23 -7.54
CA PRO A 60 4.67 15.37 -6.58
C PRO A 60 3.51 14.60 -7.23
N LYS A 61 3.82 13.43 -7.78
CA LYS A 61 2.85 12.53 -8.40
C LYS A 61 2.52 11.40 -7.45
N THR A 62 1.26 11.24 -7.07
CA THR A 62 0.74 9.98 -6.50
C THR A 62 -0.78 10.03 -6.45
N ILE A 63 -1.41 8.87 -6.69
CA ILE A 63 -2.85 8.73 -6.50
C ILE A 63 -3.17 8.53 -5.02
N ASP A 64 -2.19 8.12 -4.20
CA ASP A 64 -2.38 7.77 -2.79
C ASP A 64 -2.57 9.03 -1.92
N GLY A 65 -2.22 10.21 -2.42
CA GLY A 65 -2.41 11.48 -1.72
C GLY A 65 -1.49 11.67 -0.51
N ASP A 66 -0.44 10.86 -0.38
CA ASP A 66 0.47 10.77 0.76
C ASP A 66 1.71 11.69 0.64
N LEU A 67 2.04 12.14 -0.57
CA LEU A 67 3.11 13.11 -0.80
C LEU A 67 2.61 14.56 -0.62
N LYS A 68 2.41 14.98 0.63
CA LYS A 68 1.89 16.30 1.01
C LYS A 68 2.58 16.89 2.25
N ASN A 69 2.53 18.23 2.38
CA ASN A 69 3.00 18.98 3.54
C ASN A 69 2.37 20.39 3.53
N ASP A 70 2.82 21.30 4.40
CA ASP A 70 2.30 22.68 4.49
C ASP A 70 2.43 23.50 3.20
N GLN A 71 3.29 23.09 2.25
CA GLN A 71 3.51 23.76 0.97
C GLN A 71 2.93 22.99 -0.23
N ILE A 72 2.73 21.68 -0.08
CA ILE A 72 2.18 20.78 -1.10
C ILE A 72 0.86 20.25 -0.56
N GLU A 73 -0.24 20.90 -0.93
CA GLU A 73 -1.58 20.57 -0.44
C GLU A 73 -2.06 19.18 -0.90
N THR A 74 -1.71 18.79 -2.13
CA THR A 74 -2.08 17.50 -2.70
C THR A 74 -1.13 17.09 -3.82
N SER A 75 -1.05 15.79 -4.06
CA SER A 75 -0.34 15.22 -5.21
C SER A 75 -1.27 15.09 -6.40
N PHE A 76 -0.72 15.30 -7.60
CA PHE A 76 -1.56 15.18 -8.80
C PHE A 76 -1.88 13.70 -9.10
N GLY A 77 -3.11 13.46 -9.55
CA GLY A 77 -3.68 12.13 -9.79
C GLY A 77 -4.70 11.68 -8.74
N PHE A 78 -4.57 12.14 -7.49
CA PHE A 78 -5.49 11.82 -6.38
C PHE A 78 -6.95 12.21 -6.70
N ASP A 79 -7.17 13.43 -7.17
CA ASP A 79 -8.51 13.95 -7.53
C ASP A 79 -9.21 13.09 -8.60
N THR A 80 -8.51 12.79 -9.71
CA THR A 80 -9.09 11.98 -10.79
C THR A 80 -9.37 10.54 -10.33
N ALA A 81 -8.45 9.95 -9.55
CA ALA A 81 -8.59 8.58 -9.07
C ALA A 81 -9.80 8.45 -8.13
N THR A 82 -9.89 9.30 -7.11
CA THR A 82 -10.98 9.25 -6.12
C THR A 82 -12.35 9.54 -6.71
N LYS A 83 -12.47 10.47 -7.68
CA LYS A 83 -13.72 10.68 -8.43
C LYS A 83 -14.15 9.43 -9.20
N THR A 84 -13.20 8.79 -9.89
CA THR A 84 -13.49 7.56 -10.65
C THR A 84 -13.89 6.41 -9.74
N TYR A 85 -13.18 6.22 -8.63
CA TYR A 85 -13.52 5.19 -7.64
C TYR A 85 -14.87 5.46 -6.99
N SER A 86 -15.15 6.70 -6.61
CA SER A 86 -16.43 7.10 -6.00
C SER A 86 -17.61 6.91 -6.95
N GLU A 87 -17.44 7.18 -8.25
CA GLU A 87 -18.47 6.89 -9.25
C GLU A 87 -18.80 5.38 -9.29
N LEU A 88 -17.78 4.53 -9.32
CA LEU A 88 -17.98 3.07 -9.34
C LEU A 88 -18.59 2.55 -8.02
N ILE A 89 -18.11 3.04 -6.88
CA ILE A 89 -18.66 2.68 -5.56
C ILE A 89 -20.12 3.11 -5.48
N GLY A 90 -20.45 4.35 -5.85
CA GLY A 90 -21.83 4.85 -5.83
C GLY A 90 -22.76 4.06 -6.78
N ASN A 91 -22.24 3.60 -7.93
CA ASN A 91 -22.98 2.71 -8.82
C ASN A 91 -23.25 1.35 -8.16
N ILE A 92 -22.26 0.78 -7.46
CA ILE A 92 -22.41 -0.46 -6.69
C ILE A 92 -23.42 -0.29 -5.55
N GLU A 93 -23.37 0.83 -4.82
CA GLU A 93 -24.32 1.12 -3.75
C GLU A 93 -25.76 1.23 -4.26
N ARG A 94 -25.95 1.85 -5.43
CA ARG A 94 -27.25 1.91 -6.10
C ARG A 94 -27.76 0.53 -6.52
N ASP A 95 -26.89 -0.32 -7.07
CA ASP A 95 -27.24 -1.71 -7.40
C ASP A 95 -27.58 -2.52 -6.14
N CYS A 96 -26.76 -2.38 -5.10
CA CYS A 96 -26.92 -3.01 -3.80
C CYS A 96 -28.28 -2.65 -3.17
N ASN A 97 -28.67 -1.37 -3.22
CA ASN A 97 -29.98 -0.89 -2.76
C ASN A 97 -31.16 -1.36 -3.64
N SER A 98 -30.92 -1.61 -4.93
CA SER A 98 -31.94 -2.10 -5.86
C SER A 98 -32.20 -3.59 -5.68
N ALA A 99 -31.15 -4.40 -5.56
CA ALA A 99 -31.23 -5.86 -5.42
C ALA A 99 -31.47 -6.32 -3.98
N ARG A 100 -31.00 -5.55 -2.99
CA ARG A 100 -31.14 -5.79 -1.53
C ARG A 100 -30.69 -7.17 -1.04
N LYS A 101 -29.64 -7.73 -1.63
CA LYS A 101 -29.15 -9.09 -1.32
C LYS A 101 -27.63 -9.26 -1.27
N TYR A 102 -26.85 -8.23 -1.62
CA TYR A 102 -25.40 -8.35 -1.77
C TYR A 102 -24.65 -7.52 -0.73
N TRP A 103 -23.55 -8.07 -0.23
CA TRP A 103 -22.55 -7.32 0.50
C TRP A 103 -21.31 -7.19 -0.40
N HIS A 104 -20.94 -5.96 -0.73
CA HIS A 104 -19.78 -5.68 -1.57
C HIS A 104 -18.59 -5.26 -0.70
N PHE A 105 -17.49 -6.00 -0.82
CA PHE A 105 -16.22 -5.66 -0.19
C PHE A 105 -15.30 -5.09 -1.26
N ILE A 106 -15.02 -3.79 -1.18
CA ILE A 106 -14.29 -3.06 -2.21
C ILE A 106 -12.92 -2.71 -1.66
N LYS A 107 -11.88 -3.34 -2.20
CA LYS A 107 -10.50 -3.00 -1.91
C LYS A 107 -10.07 -1.80 -2.76
N LEU A 108 -9.57 -0.75 -2.12
CA LEU A 108 -9.09 0.46 -2.78
C LEU A 108 -7.56 0.51 -2.77
N MET A 109 -6.98 1.05 -3.84
CA MET A 109 -5.55 1.37 -3.89
C MET A 109 -5.21 2.37 -2.78
N GLY A 110 -3.98 2.32 -2.29
CA GLY A 110 -3.51 3.10 -1.15
C GLY A 110 -2.62 2.24 -0.28
N ARG A 111 -1.31 2.27 -0.56
CA ARG A 111 -0.32 1.42 0.11
C ARG A 111 -0.09 1.85 1.55
N SER A 112 0.32 3.11 1.72
CA SER A 112 0.85 3.62 2.98
C SER A 112 -0.12 4.51 3.76
N ALA A 113 -1.31 4.78 3.21
CA ALA A 113 -2.30 5.68 3.82
C ALA A 113 -3.72 5.37 3.34
N SER A 114 -4.72 5.73 4.16
CA SER A 114 -6.14 5.53 3.84
C SER A 114 -6.80 6.72 3.14
N HIS A 115 -6.03 7.67 2.57
CA HIS A 115 -6.58 8.90 1.98
C HIS A 115 -7.60 8.62 0.87
N ILE A 116 -7.32 7.68 -0.03
CA ILE A 116 -8.27 7.29 -1.08
C ILE A 116 -9.57 6.73 -0.46
N ALA A 117 -9.44 5.83 0.51
CA ALA A 117 -10.59 5.20 1.15
C ALA A 117 -11.46 6.22 1.89
N LEU A 118 -10.84 7.14 2.61
CA LEU A 118 -11.53 8.22 3.32
C LEU A 118 -12.25 9.16 2.36
N GLU A 119 -11.57 9.61 1.30
CA GLU A 119 -12.19 10.48 0.29
C GLU A 119 -13.38 9.81 -0.39
N CYS A 120 -13.23 8.54 -0.80
CA CYS A 120 -14.33 7.79 -1.39
C CYS A 120 -15.51 7.63 -0.41
N ALA A 121 -15.22 7.36 0.87
CA ALA A 121 -16.24 7.22 1.89
C ALA A 121 -17.03 8.52 2.13
N LEU A 122 -16.35 9.67 2.13
CA LEU A 122 -17.00 10.98 2.26
C LEU A 122 -17.90 11.30 1.07
N GLN A 123 -17.54 10.86 -0.14
CA GLN A 123 -18.34 11.07 -1.35
C GLN A 123 -19.53 10.11 -1.47
N THR A 124 -19.42 8.87 -0.97
CA THR A 124 -20.38 7.79 -1.25
C THR A 124 -21.22 7.36 -0.04
N GLN A 125 -20.72 7.58 1.18
CA GLN A 125 -21.38 7.18 2.43
C GLN A 125 -21.62 5.65 2.53
N PRO A 126 -20.57 4.83 2.42
CA PRO A 126 -20.68 3.38 2.52
C PRO A 126 -21.12 2.97 3.93
N ASN A 127 -21.58 1.72 4.07
CA ASN A 127 -21.99 1.22 5.39
C ASN A 127 -20.79 1.06 6.33
N ILE A 128 -19.63 0.71 5.78
CA ILE A 128 -18.38 0.58 6.52
C ILE A 128 -17.25 1.15 5.65
N CYS A 129 -16.38 1.96 6.25
CA CYS A 129 -15.07 2.29 5.71
C CYS A 129 -14.05 2.04 6.80
N LEU A 130 -13.02 1.25 6.49
CA LEU A 130 -11.90 1.03 7.40
C LEU A 130 -10.82 2.09 7.17
N VAL A 131 -10.25 2.60 8.26
CA VAL A 131 -9.13 3.54 8.24
C VAL A 131 -7.96 2.87 8.94
N SER A 132 -6.92 2.55 8.18
CA SER A 132 -5.77 1.77 8.65
C SER A 132 -5.04 2.45 9.82
N GLU A 133 -4.90 3.77 9.76
CA GLU A 133 -4.26 4.60 10.79
C GLU A 133 -5.06 4.59 12.11
N GLU A 134 -6.39 4.50 12.04
CA GLU A 134 -7.24 4.36 13.23
C GLU A 134 -7.06 2.99 13.87
N ILE A 135 -7.04 1.94 13.05
CA ILE A 135 -6.87 0.55 13.46
C ILE A 135 -5.53 0.34 14.18
N GLU A 136 -4.45 0.89 13.62
CA GLU A 136 -3.13 0.89 14.26
C GLU A 136 -3.16 1.67 15.59
N SER A 137 -3.73 2.88 15.60
CA SER A 137 -3.77 3.73 16.80
C SER A 137 -4.53 3.10 17.99
N LYS A 138 -5.47 2.21 17.68
CA LYS A 138 -6.32 1.51 18.65
C LYS A 138 -5.81 0.10 18.98
N ASP A 139 -4.67 -0.30 18.43
CA ASP A 139 -4.09 -1.64 18.57
C ASP A 139 -5.12 -2.75 18.27
N GLN A 140 -5.95 -2.54 17.23
CA GLN A 140 -7.00 -3.49 16.89
C GLN A 140 -6.42 -4.74 16.23
N THR A 141 -6.91 -5.89 16.66
CA THR A 141 -6.59 -7.19 16.06
C THR A 141 -7.42 -7.43 14.80
N LEU A 142 -7.01 -8.40 13.98
CA LEU A 142 -7.81 -8.87 12.85
C LEU A 142 -9.21 -9.34 13.30
N ASN A 143 -9.29 -9.99 14.47
CA ASN A 143 -10.56 -10.46 15.02
C ASN A 143 -11.47 -9.29 15.40
N ASP A 144 -10.93 -8.21 16.01
CA ASP A 144 -11.73 -7.02 16.35
C ASP A 144 -12.34 -6.39 15.09
N ILE A 145 -11.57 -6.32 13.99
CA ILE A 145 -12.05 -5.80 12.71
C ILE A 145 -13.15 -6.70 12.14
N VAL A 146 -12.96 -8.02 12.17
CA VAL A 146 -13.95 -8.99 11.68
C VAL A 146 -15.22 -8.93 12.51
N GLU A 147 -15.11 -8.88 13.83
CA GLU A 147 -16.25 -8.75 14.76
C GLU A 147 -17.01 -7.45 14.54
N TYR A 148 -16.30 -6.33 14.33
CA TYR A 148 -16.92 -5.05 13.98
C TYR A 148 -17.75 -5.16 12.69
N ILE A 149 -17.16 -5.70 11.62
CA ILE A 149 -17.87 -5.87 10.34
C ILE A 149 -19.08 -6.80 10.51
N ALA A 150 -18.88 -7.96 11.14
CA ALA A 150 -19.94 -8.94 11.37
C ALA A 150 -21.09 -8.36 12.22
N GLY A 151 -20.75 -7.56 13.24
CA GLY A 151 -21.72 -6.85 14.06
C GLY A 151 -22.58 -5.87 13.26
N VAL A 152 -21.96 -5.06 12.39
CA VAL A 152 -22.70 -4.15 11.50
C VAL A 152 -23.58 -4.92 10.52
N VAL A 153 -23.09 -6.04 9.96
CA VAL A 153 -23.88 -6.91 9.07
C VAL A 153 -25.10 -7.48 9.80
N ALA A 154 -24.91 -8.04 10.99
CA ALA A 154 -25.97 -8.61 11.81
C ALA A 154 -27.01 -7.55 12.20
N TYR A 155 -26.56 -6.39 12.71
CA TYR A 155 -27.43 -5.27 13.05
C TYR A 155 -28.30 -4.83 11.87
N ARG A 156 -27.70 -4.71 10.66
CA ARG A 156 -28.46 -4.35 9.46
C ARG A 156 -29.45 -5.44 9.05
N ALA A 157 -29.08 -6.71 9.18
CA ALA A 157 -29.97 -7.84 8.90
C ALA A 157 -31.19 -7.85 9.82
N GLU A 158 -31.04 -7.53 11.11
CA GLU A 158 -32.15 -7.37 12.06
C GLU A 158 -33.14 -6.27 11.62
N GLN A 159 -32.65 -5.25 10.92
CA GLN A 159 -33.47 -4.18 10.33
C GLN A 159 -34.00 -4.55 8.92
N GLY A 160 -33.86 -5.80 8.47
CA GLY A 160 -34.29 -6.26 7.15
C GLY A 160 -33.40 -5.79 5.99
N ASN A 161 -32.20 -5.30 6.28
CA ASN A 161 -31.22 -4.84 5.29
C ASN A 161 -30.08 -5.85 5.13
N ASN A 162 -30.34 -6.91 4.37
CA ASN A 162 -29.36 -7.98 4.07
C ASN A 162 -28.38 -7.58 2.94
N PHE A 163 -27.95 -6.33 2.93
CA PHE A 163 -27.09 -5.78 1.89
C PHE A 163 -26.24 -4.63 2.44
N GLY A 164 -25.10 -4.37 1.80
CA GLY A 164 -24.25 -3.24 2.16
C GLY A 164 -22.95 -3.16 1.36
N VAL A 165 -22.17 -2.12 1.67
CA VAL A 165 -20.86 -1.86 1.05
C VAL A 165 -19.82 -1.58 2.13
N VAL A 166 -18.66 -2.21 1.98
CA VAL A 166 -17.48 -2.09 2.84
C VAL A 166 -16.30 -1.61 2.01
N LEU A 167 -15.69 -0.49 2.37
CA LEU A 167 -14.44 0.00 1.78
C LEU A 167 -13.24 -0.42 2.62
N ILE A 168 -12.25 -1.03 1.97
CA ILE A 168 -11.04 -1.57 2.60
C ILE A 168 -9.79 -0.99 1.91
N PRO A 169 -8.94 -0.22 2.61
CA PRO A 169 -7.63 0.17 2.08
C PRO A 169 -6.76 -1.06 1.83
N GLU A 170 -6.06 -1.15 0.70
CA GLU A 170 -5.24 -2.33 0.40
C GLU A 170 -4.09 -2.54 1.40
N GLY A 171 -3.54 -1.46 1.96
CA GLY A 171 -2.49 -1.50 2.96
C GLY A 171 -2.93 -1.95 4.36
N LEU A 172 -4.23 -2.18 4.60
CA LEU A 172 -4.79 -2.45 5.93
C LEU A 172 -4.00 -3.48 6.74
N ILE A 173 -3.53 -4.56 6.10
CA ILE A 173 -2.81 -5.64 6.77
C ILE A 173 -1.50 -5.19 7.43
N GLU A 174 -0.84 -4.16 6.90
CA GLU A 174 0.42 -3.62 7.43
C GLU A 174 0.19 -2.77 8.69
N PHE A 175 -1.03 -2.28 8.88
CA PHE A 175 -1.43 -1.46 10.03
C PHE A 175 -2.04 -2.27 11.19
N ILE A 176 -2.25 -3.58 11.01
CA ILE A 176 -2.66 -4.47 12.10
C ILE A 176 -1.39 -4.87 12.86
N PRO A 177 -1.17 -4.45 14.12
CA PRO A 177 0.16 -4.53 14.74
C PRO A 177 0.75 -5.94 14.82
N ALA A 178 -0.07 -6.96 15.09
CA ALA A 178 0.36 -8.35 15.09
C ALA A 178 0.81 -8.84 13.69
N ILE A 179 0.13 -8.39 12.64
CA ILE A 179 0.49 -8.74 11.25
C ILE A 179 1.71 -7.94 10.81
N GLY A 180 1.82 -6.66 11.19
CA GLY A 180 3.01 -5.84 10.92
C GLY A 180 4.29 -6.46 11.53
N ARG A 181 4.22 -6.90 12.80
CA ARG A 181 5.33 -7.65 13.46
C ARG A 181 5.68 -8.93 12.71
N LEU A 182 4.68 -9.69 12.29
CA LEU A 182 4.86 -10.90 11.50
C LEU A 182 5.51 -10.61 10.14
N ILE A 183 5.06 -9.58 9.42
CA ILE A 183 5.63 -9.18 8.12
C ILE A 183 7.11 -8.78 8.29
N GLN A 184 7.45 -8.03 9.35
CA GLN A 184 8.84 -7.65 9.61
C GLN A 184 9.72 -8.88 9.84
N GLU A 185 9.28 -9.82 10.69
CA GLU A 185 10.05 -11.04 10.96
C GLU A 185 10.17 -11.93 9.70
N LEU A 186 9.11 -12.00 8.88
CA LEU A 186 9.15 -12.69 7.59
C LEU A 186 10.15 -12.05 6.63
N ASN A 187 10.20 -10.72 6.55
CA ASN A 187 11.16 -10.01 5.70
C ASN A 187 12.59 -10.26 6.14
N ASP A 188 12.87 -10.23 7.44
CA ASP A 188 14.20 -10.50 7.98
C ASP A 188 14.62 -11.95 7.69
N LEU A 189 13.69 -12.90 7.84
CA LEU A 189 13.89 -14.31 7.50
C LEU A 189 14.17 -14.50 6.00
N LEU A 190 13.40 -13.85 5.13
CA LEU A 190 13.57 -13.92 3.67
C LEU A 190 14.89 -13.28 3.23
N ALA A 191 15.30 -12.18 3.84
CA ALA A 191 16.58 -11.53 3.55
C ALA A 191 17.78 -12.40 3.97
N ALA A 192 17.66 -13.13 5.10
CA ALA A 192 18.73 -13.99 5.62
C ALA A 192 18.79 -15.36 4.92
N HIS A 193 17.65 -15.93 4.55
CA HIS A 193 17.52 -17.34 4.14
C HIS A 193 16.78 -17.55 2.80
N GLY A 194 16.51 -16.49 2.03
CA GLY A 194 15.69 -16.56 0.81
C GLY A 194 16.15 -17.62 -0.19
N ALA A 195 17.46 -17.83 -0.32
CA ALA A 195 18.03 -18.85 -1.21
C ALA A 195 17.72 -20.30 -0.80
N ASP A 196 17.58 -20.57 0.51
CA ASP A 196 17.31 -21.90 1.06
C ASP A 196 15.82 -22.27 0.92
N TYR A 197 14.97 -21.26 0.77
CA TYR A 197 13.51 -21.35 0.76
C TYR A 197 12.89 -21.28 -0.65
N LEU A 198 13.53 -20.58 -1.58
CA LEU A 198 13.02 -20.24 -2.92
C LEU A 198 12.62 -21.44 -3.77
N ASN A 199 13.30 -22.57 -3.61
CA ASN A 199 13.09 -23.77 -4.44
C ASN A 199 12.26 -24.88 -3.76
N LEU A 200 11.80 -24.64 -2.54
CA LEU A 200 10.97 -25.59 -1.80
C LEU A 200 9.53 -25.62 -2.36
N ASP A 201 8.85 -26.76 -2.22
CA ASP A 201 7.42 -26.83 -2.49
C ASP A 201 6.62 -26.03 -1.43
N LYS A 202 5.34 -25.76 -1.71
CA LYS A 202 4.51 -24.87 -0.89
C LYS A 202 4.37 -25.35 0.57
N ASP A 203 4.28 -26.66 0.78
CA ASP A 203 4.09 -27.22 2.12
C ASP A 203 5.41 -27.17 2.90
N ALA A 204 6.53 -27.49 2.24
CA ALA A 204 7.86 -27.35 2.80
C ALA A 204 8.20 -25.89 3.13
N GLN A 205 7.82 -24.94 2.27
CA GLN A 205 7.95 -23.51 2.51
C GLN A 205 7.19 -23.09 3.77
N ARG A 206 5.91 -23.47 3.88
CA ARG A 206 5.09 -23.14 5.06
C ARG A 206 5.69 -23.70 6.34
N LYS A 207 6.15 -24.96 6.31
CA LYS A 207 6.77 -25.62 7.45
C LYS A 207 8.07 -24.92 7.87
N TYR A 208 8.92 -24.58 6.91
CA TYR A 208 10.18 -23.88 7.16
C TYR A 208 9.92 -22.56 7.90
N ILE A 209 8.96 -21.76 7.42
CA ILE A 209 8.57 -20.50 8.06
C ILE A 209 8.09 -20.74 9.50
N LEU A 210 7.19 -21.69 9.72
CA LEU A 210 6.66 -22.02 11.05
C LEU A 210 7.71 -22.53 12.05
N GLU A 211 8.85 -23.02 11.57
CA GLU A 211 9.97 -23.48 12.41
C GLU A 211 10.93 -22.34 12.78
N HIS A 212 10.94 -21.25 12.00
CA HIS A 212 11.89 -20.15 12.16
C HIS A 212 11.24 -18.85 12.67
N LEU A 213 9.91 -18.78 12.74
CA LEU A 213 9.20 -17.69 13.39
C LEU A 213 9.24 -17.80 14.91
N SER A 214 9.25 -16.65 15.58
CA SER A 214 8.98 -16.51 17.00
C SER A 214 7.63 -17.13 17.39
N ALA A 215 7.46 -17.56 18.64
CA ALA A 215 6.24 -18.23 19.09
C ALA A 215 4.97 -17.36 18.91
N GLU A 216 5.09 -16.05 19.10
CA GLU A 216 3.99 -15.08 18.94
C GLU A 216 3.58 -14.92 17.46
N ASN A 217 4.55 -14.69 16.58
CA ASN A 217 4.28 -14.52 15.15
C ASN A 217 3.89 -15.84 14.48
N LYS A 218 4.40 -16.98 14.97
CA LYS A 218 3.93 -18.31 14.57
C LYS A 218 2.44 -18.48 14.84
N ALA A 219 1.97 -18.17 16.05
CA ALA A 219 0.56 -18.26 16.40
C ALA A 219 -0.29 -17.37 15.47
N THR A 220 0.18 -16.15 15.20
CA THR A 220 -0.47 -15.22 14.25
C THR A 220 -0.53 -15.82 12.84
N PHE A 221 0.58 -16.34 12.32
CA PHE A 221 0.67 -16.93 10.99
C PHE A 221 -0.20 -18.19 10.82
N GLU A 222 -0.38 -18.98 11.88
CA GLU A 222 -1.26 -20.14 11.90
C GLU A 222 -2.75 -19.78 11.77
N THR A 223 -3.16 -18.59 12.22
CA THR A 223 -4.55 -18.12 12.06
C THR A 223 -4.90 -17.70 10.63
N LEU A 224 -3.88 -17.41 9.81
CA LEU A 224 -4.10 -16.90 8.46
C LEU A 224 -4.52 -18.01 7.49
N PRO A 225 -5.49 -17.75 6.59
CA PRO A 225 -5.80 -18.64 5.49
C PRO A 225 -4.55 -18.95 4.66
N GLU A 226 -4.44 -20.19 4.17
CA GLU A 226 -3.23 -20.68 3.48
C GLU A 226 -2.78 -19.77 2.33
N GLY A 227 -3.72 -19.27 1.53
CA GLY A 227 -3.44 -18.35 0.43
C GLY A 227 -2.89 -16.99 0.89
N VAL A 228 -3.39 -16.46 2.00
CA VAL A 228 -2.93 -15.17 2.57
C VAL A 228 -1.55 -15.34 3.19
N ALA A 229 -1.38 -16.39 4.01
CA ALA A 229 -0.10 -16.74 4.60
C ALA A 229 0.99 -16.85 3.53
N ARG A 230 0.68 -17.54 2.42
CA ARG A 230 1.59 -17.67 1.29
C ARG A 230 1.90 -16.32 0.62
N GLN A 231 0.91 -15.45 0.43
CA GLN A 231 1.14 -14.13 -0.14
C GLN A 231 2.04 -13.24 0.72
N LEU A 232 1.98 -13.38 2.05
CA LEU A 232 2.87 -12.68 2.97
C LEU A 232 4.31 -13.22 2.93
N SER A 233 4.48 -14.49 2.55
CA SER A 233 5.78 -15.17 2.51
C SER A 233 6.52 -15.05 1.18
N LEU A 234 5.95 -14.38 0.18
CA LEU A 234 6.59 -14.16 -1.12
C LEU A 234 7.32 -12.82 -1.12
N ASP A 235 8.43 -12.76 -1.84
CA ASP A 235 9.29 -11.58 -1.96
C ASP A 235 8.48 -10.35 -2.42
N ARG A 236 8.65 -9.23 -1.72
CA ARG A 236 7.88 -7.99 -1.93
C ARG A 236 8.81 -6.88 -2.43
N ASP A 237 8.45 -6.28 -3.57
CA ASP A 237 9.08 -5.05 -4.11
C ASP A 237 8.78 -3.79 -3.27
#